data_AF-A0A1H2SI82-F1
#
_entry.id   AF-A0A1H2SI82-F1
#
_cell.length_a   1.000
_cell.length_b   1.000
_cell.length_c   1.000
_cell.angle_alpha   90.00
_cell.angle_beta   90.00
_cell.angle_gamma   90.00
#
_symmetry.space_group_name_H-M   'P 1'
#
loop_
_entity.id
_entity.type
_entity.pdbx_description
1 polymer ?
#
loop_
_entity_poly.entity_id
_entity_poly.type
_entity_poly.pdbx_seq_one_letter_code
_entity_poly.pdbx_strand_id
1 'polypeptide(L)'
;MTTETAVTTGEVRLSFVNLFTPRANQPGQEPKYSTTILIPKSDMATMQRINAAIEAATQKGVAGVWAGARPAQPRTPIHDGDGVRPNGEAFGPECKGHWVLTASSKQQQAVVAPDMSPIIDQTKVYSGVYGRVNINFFAYSNSGNKGIGAGLGPVQILRDGEALGGRISAEQAFGGNGGGVGFASAPAPQGWDQIPPQQYGQQPGYGQAPQQPQYGQQPPANQGYGQAPQQPQYGQQPQYGQQPQQGFGQQQQQPPQQNIDPITGKPLGGGVWGI
;
A
#
# COMPACT_ATOMS: atom_id res chain seq x y z
N MET A 1 7.71 -28.03 20.46
CA MET A 1 8.05 -27.18 19.30
C MET A 1 7.07 -26.02 19.31
N THR A 2 7.54 -24.79 19.46
CA THR A 2 6.69 -23.61 19.36
C THR A 2 6.16 -23.52 17.93
N THR A 3 4.86 -23.67 17.73
CA THR A 3 4.17 -23.59 16.44
C THR A 3 4.18 -22.12 15.97
N GLU A 4 5.27 -21.76 15.30
CA GLU A 4 5.51 -20.43 14.76
C GLU A 4 4.61 -20.20 13.54
N THR A 5 3.94 -19.06 13.52
CA THR A 5 3.05 -18.64 12.42
C THR A 5 3.71 -17.62 11.49
N ALA A 6 4.92 -17.18 11.83
CA ALA A 6 5.71 -16.26 11.04
C ALA A 6 6.68 -17.01 10.13
N VAL A 7 6.82 -16.54 8.89
CA VAL A 7 7.75 -17.08 7.90
C VAL A 7 8.43 -15.92 7.17
N THR A 8 9.75 -15.93 7.11
CA THR A 8 10.51 -15.07 6.19
C THR A 8 10.82 -15.87 4.92
N THR A 9 10.39 -15.37 3.76
CA THR A 9 10.60 -16.05 2.47
C THR A 9 12.08 -16.12 2.06
N GLY A 10 12.38 -16.99 1.08
CA GLY A 10 13.54 -16.81 0.21
C GLY A 10 13.43 -15.57 -0.68
N GLU A 11 14.24 -15.49 -1.74
CA GLU A 11 14.07 -14.45 -2.76
C GLU A 11 12.77 -14.68 -3.54
N VAL A 12 11.91 -13.67 -3.57
CA VAL A 12 10.59 -13.68 -4.20
C VAL A 12 10.43 -12.45 -5.06
N ARG A 13 9.58 -12.51 -6.09
CA ARG A 13 9.22 -11.34 -6.89
C ARG A 13 8.00 -10.65 -6.29
N LEU A 14 8.04 -9.33 -6.18
CA LEU A 14 6.94 -8.54 -5.62
C LEU A 14 6.09 -7.96 -6.74
N SER A 15 4.76 -8.00 -6.57
CA SER A 15 3.78 -7.41 -7.49
C SER A 15 2.74 -6.63 -6.69
N PHE A 16 2.05 -5.68 -7.32
CA PHE A 16 1.09 -4.78 -6.67
C PHE A 16 1.64 -4.18 -5.36
N VAL A 17 2.84 -3.60 -5.42
CA VAL A 17 3.58 -3.09 -4.26
C VAL A 17 2.93 -1.79 -3.76
N ASN A 18 2.43 -1.82 -2.53
CA ASN A 18 1.83 -0.68 -1.80
C ASN A 18 2.48 -0.58 -0.40
N LEU A 19 3.81 -0.52 -0.33
CA LEU A 19 4.56 -0.58 0.93
C LEU A 19 4.75 0.77 1.63
N PHE A 20 4.70 1.87 0.87
CA PHE A 20 4.85 3.24 1.41
C PHE A 20 3.55 4.04 1.38
N THR A 21 2.60 3.65 0.54
CA THR A 21 1.28 4.29 0.48
C THR A 21 0.22 3.18 0.50
N PRO A 22 -0.69 3.19 1.49
CA PRO A 22 -1.69 2.15 1.60
C PRO A 22 -2.75 2.31 0.50
N ARG A 23 -3.30 1.18 0.04
CA ARG A 23 -4.33 1.15 -1.00
C ARG A 23 -5.52 0.31 -0.56
N ALA A 24 -6.72 0.77 -0.91
CA ALA A 24 -7.93 -0.03 -0.74
C ALA A 24 -8.00 -1.07 -1.87
N ASN A 25 -8.19 -2.34 -1.51
CA ASN A 25 -8.33 -3.42 -2.50
C ASN A 25 -9.63 -3.32 -3.32
N GLN A 26 -10.67 -2.73 -2.73
CA GLN A 26 -11.96 -2.46 -3.36
C GLN A 26 -12.48 -1.08 -2.93
N PRO A 27 -13.31 -0.42 -3.75
CA PRO A 27 -13.97 0.82 -3.35
C PRO A 27 -14.70 0.66 -2.01
N GLY A 28 -14.48 1.58 -1.08
CA GLY A 28 -15.09 1.58 0.25
C GLY A 28 -14.42 0.69 1.31
N GLN A 29 -13.37 -0.06 0.96
CA GLN A 29 -12.55 -0.78 1.95
C GLN A 29 -11.49 0.11 2.59
N GLU A 30 -11.12 -0.20 3.83
CA GLU A 30 -10.02 0.46 4.54
C GLU A 30 -8.69 0.26 3.77
N PRO A 31 -7.97 1.34 3.42
CA PRO A 31 -6.66 1.23 2.78
C PRO A 31 -5.67 0.48 3.65
N LYS A 32 -4.87 -0.40 3.04
CA LYS A 32 -3.82 -1.17 3.72
C LYS A 32 -2.52 -1.12 2.94
N TYR A 33 -1.41 -1.23 3.67
CA TYR A 33 -0.13 -1.56 3.07
C TYR A 33 -0.17 -3.01 2.63
N SER A 34 0.27 -3.29 1.41
CA SER A 34 0.16 -4.62 0.85
C SER A 34 1.17 -4.86 -0.25
N THR A 35 1.46 -6.13 -0.49
CA THR A 35 2.13 -6.58 -1.70
C THR A 35 1.66 -7.99 -2.03
N THR A 36 1.52 -8.28 -3.32
CA THR A 36 1.44 -9.64 -3.82
C THR A 36 2.86 -10.19 -3.92
N ILE A 37 3.02 -11.43 -3.47
CA ILE A 37 4.31 -12.11 -3.33
C ILE A 37 4.25 -13.33 -4.25
N LEU A 38 5.18 -13.39 -5.18
CA LEU A 38 5.31 -14.45 -6.16
C LEU A 38 6.48 -15.34 -5.72
N ILE A 39 6.14 -16.51 -5.17
CA ILE A 39 7.10 -17.49 -4.69
C ILE A 39 7.33 -18.52 -5.81
N PRO A 40 8.55 -18.66 -6.34
CA PRO A 40 8.82 -19.66 -7.37
C PRO A 40 8.42 -21.05 -6.88
N LYS A 41 7.75 -21.86 -7.72
CA LYS A 41 7.38 -23.24 -7.37
C LYS A 41 8.60 -24.13 -7.05
N SER A 42 9.79 -23.74 -7.51
CA SER A 42 11.06 -24.36 -7.16
C SER A 42 11.52 -24.10 -5.71
N ASP A 43 11.04 -23.05 -5.05
CA ASP A 43 11.33 -22.78 -3.63
C ASP A 43 10.42 -23.60 -2.71
N MET A 44 10.66 -24.91 -2.73
CA MET A 44 9.93 -25.87 -1.92
C MET A 44 10.16 -25.65 -0.41
N ALA A 45 11.32 -25.14 -0.02
CA ALA A 45 11.67 -24.90 1.38
C ALA A 45 10.82 -23.78 1.99
N THR A 46 10.64 -22.66 1.28
CA THR A 46 9.73 -21.60 1.72
C THR A 46 8.29 -22.10 1.74
N MET A 47 7.85 -22.83 0.72
CA MET A 47 6.47 -23.34 0.67
C MET A 47 6.17 -24.33 1.80
N GLN A 48 7.11 -25.20 2.16
CA GLN A 48 6.97 -26.11 3.30
C GLN A 48 6.80 -25.35 4.63
N ARG A 49 7.61 -24.30 4.85
CA ARG A 49 7.48 -23.45 6.04
C ARG A 49 6.15 -22.70 6.08
N ILE A 50 5.67 -22.21 4.94
CA ILE A 50 4.35 -21.58 4.81
C ILE A 50 3.24 -22.57 5.17
N ASN A 51 3.27 -23.79 4.62
CA ASN A 51 2.26 -24.82 4.92
C ASN A 51 2.24 -25.16 6.42
N ALA A 52 3.42 -25.30 7.04
CA ALA A 52 3.53 -25.53 8.48
C ALA A 52 2.96 -24.36 9.29
N ALA A 53 3.25 -23.12 8.90
CA ALA A 53 2.73 -21.92 9.56
C ALA A 53 1.20 -21.76 9.38
N ILE A 54 0.64 -22.15 8.23
CA ILE A 54 -0.80 -22.18 7.98
C ILE A 54 -1.48 -23.22 8.88
N GLU A 55 -0.92 -24.42 9.02
CA GLU A 55 -1.48 -25.43 9.93
C GLU A 55 -1.38 -24.98 11.39
N ALA A 56 -0.26 -24.36 11.79
CA ALA A 56 -0.12 -23.74 13.11
C ALA A 56 -1.18 -22.64 13.35
N ALA A 57 -1.40 -21.77 12.36
CA ALA A 57 -2.43 -20.73 12.43
C ALA A 57 -3.84 -21.32 12.49
N THR A 58 -4.07 -22.43 11.78
CA THR A 58 -5.33 -23.19 11.79
C THR A 58 -5.61 -23.76 13.17
N GLN A 59 -4.62 -24.39 13.82
CA GLN A 59 -4.75 -24.91 15.18
C GLN A 59 -5.06 -23.79 16.18
N LYS A 60 -4.35 -22.65 16.09
CA LYS A 60 -4.66 -21.45 16.89
C LYS A 60 -6.07 -20.92 16.61
N GLY A 61 -6.52 -21.00 15.35
CA GLY A 61 -7.88 -20.63 14.93
C GLY A 61 -8.95 -21.48 15.59
N VAL A 62 -8.77 -22.81 15.62
CA VAL A 62 -9.68 -23.75 16.29
C VAL A 62 -9.78 -23.43 17.78
N ALA A 63 -8.65 -23.23 18.45
CA ALA A 63 -8.63 -22.90 19.89
C ALA A 63 -9.19 -21.50 20.21
N GLY A 64 -9.20 -20.58 19.24
CA GLY A 64 -9.60 -19.19 19.43
C GLY A 64 -10.80 -18.79 18.58
N VAL A 65 -10.53 -18.08 17.48
CA VAL A 65 -11.54 -17.35 16.68
C VAL A 65 -12.63 -18.23 16.03
N TRP A 66 -12.45 -19.55 16.02
CA TRP A 66 -13.44 -20.50 15.51
C TRP A 66 -14.16 -21.30 16.60
N ALA A 67 -13.92 -20.99 17.88
CA ALA A 67 -14.63 -21.54 19.05
C ALA A 67 -14.72 -23.08 19.05
N GLY A 68 -13.59 -23.74 18.79
CA GLY A 68 -13.48 -25.21 18.75
C GLY A 68 -13.89 -25.87 17.43
N ALA A 69 -14.53 -25.13 16.51
CA ALA A 69 -15.04 -25.69 15.25
C ALA A 69 -14.17 -25.33 14.04
N ARG A 70 -13.31 -26.26 13.61
CA ARG A 70 -12.52 -26.12 12.36
C ARG A 70 -13.47 -26.10 11.15
N PRO A 71 -13.43 -25.07 10.27
CA PRO A 71 -14.13 -25.12 9.00
C PRO A 71 -13.67 -26.31 8.16
N ALA A 72 -14.59 -27.00 7.47
CA ALA A 72 -14.25 -28.14 6.62
C ALA A 72 -13.19 -27.78 5.55
N GLN A 73 -13.31 -26.58 4.99
CA GLN A 73 -12.33 -25.99 4.08
C GLN A 73 -12.13 -24.52 4.46
N PRO A 74 -11.13 -24.21 5.31
CA PRO A 74 -10.79 -22.82 5.61
C PRO A 74 -10.26 -22.13 4.35
N ARG A 75 -10.61 -20.86 4.12
CA ARG A 75 -9.99 -20.09 3.03
C ARG A 75 -8.48 -19.99 3.26
N THR A 76 -7.71 -20.21 2.20
CA THR A 76 -6.24 -20.09 2.22
C THR A 76 -5.80 -18.83 1.49
N PRO A 77 -4.73 -18.15 1.94
CA PRO A 77 -4.18 -16.99 1.25
C PRO A 77 -3.25 -17.36 0.08
N ILE A 78 -3.00 -18.67 -0.14
CA ILE A 78 -2.11 -19.17 -1.19
C ILE A 78 -2.92 -19.59 -2.42
N HIS A 79 -2.49 -19.13 -3.59
CA HIS A 79 -3.09 -19.43 -4.88
C HIS A 79 -2.07 -20.01 -5.85
N ASP A 80 -2.51 -20.85 -6.78
CA ASP A 80 -1.69 -21.33 -7.88
C ASP A 80 -1.71 -20.31 -9.03
N GLY A 81 -0.56 -19.67 -9.29
CA GLY A 81 -0.41 -18.68 -10.37
C GLY A 81 -0.51 -19.27 -11.78
N ASP A 82 -0.40 -20.59 -11.94
CA ASP A 82 -0.64 -21.26 -13.21
C ASP A 82 -2.13 -21.49 -13.48
N GLY A 83 -2.95 -21.46 -12.43
CA GLY A 83 -4.40 -21.67 -12.50
C GLY A 83 -5.21 -20.38 -12.69
N VAL A 84 -6.43 -20.42 -12.14
CA VAL A 84 -7.38 -19.31 -12.16
C VAL A 84 -7.63 -18.78 -10.75
N ARG A 85 -7.95 -17.50 -10.68
CA ARG A 85 -8.44 -16.83 -9.47
C ARG A 85 -9.83 -17.38 -9.10
N PRO A 86 -10.31 -17.16 -7.86
CA PRO A 86 -11.65 -17.58 -7.45
C PRO A 86 -12.80 -17.01 -8.30
N ASN A 87 -12.59 -15.91 -9.03
CA ASN A 87 -13.55 -15.32 -9.96
C ASN A 87 -13.50 -15.95 -11.38
N GLY A 88 -12.65 -16.94 -11.62
CA GLY A 88 -12.49 -17.63 -12.90
C GLY A 88 -11.49 -16.99 -13.86
N GLU A 89 -10.95 -15.81 -13.54
CA GLU A 89 -9.95 -15.15 -14.37
C GLU A 89 -8.57 -15.78 -14.21
N ALA A 90 -7.82 -15.90 -15.31
CA ALA A 90 -6.44 -16.34 -15.24
C ALA A 90 -5.58 -15.33 -14.44
N PHE A 91 -4.58 -15.84 -13.73
CA PHE A 91 -3.53 -14.96 -13.22
C PHE A 91 -2.71 -14.34 -14.36
N GLY A 92 -2.12 -13.17 -14.08
CA GLY A 92 -1.27 -12.48 -15.03
C GLY A 92 -0.04 -13.31 -15.42
N PRO A 93 0.59 -13.03 -16.57
CA PRO A 93 1.75 -13.80 -17.05
C PRO A 93 2.90 -13.85 -16.04
N GLU A 94 3.06 -12.79 -15.23
CA GLU A 94 4.08 -12.73 -14.17
C GLU A 94 3.90 -13.77 -13.06
N CYS A 95 2.68 -14.32 -12.91
CA CYS A 95 2.37 -15.31 -11.88
C CYS A 95 2.66 -16.75 -12.31
N LYS A 96 2.94 -17.01 -13.60
CA LYS A 96 3.19 -18.37 -14.10
C LYS A 96 4.43 -18.98 -13.44
N GLY A 97 4.34 -20.26 -13.06
CA GLY A 97 5.38 -20.98 -12.33
C GLY A 97 5.57 -20.53 -10.86
N HIS A 98 4.66 -19.73 -10.31
CA HIS A 98 4.74 -19.22 -8.95
C HIS A 98 3.51 -19.60 -8.11
N TRP A 99 3.73 -19.76 -6.81
CA TRP A 99 2.68 -19.61 -5.80
C TRP A 99 2.45 -18.12 -5.55
N VAL A 100 1.18 -17.72 -5.52
CA VAL A 100 0.77 -16.33 -5.39
C VAL A 100 0.07 -16.14 -4.05
N LEU A 101 0.53 -15.17 -3.25
CA LEU A 101 -0.14 -14.79 -2.02
C LEU A 101 -0.10 -13.28 -1.83
N THR A 102 -1.12 -12.70 -1.20
CA THR A 102 -1.14 -11.27 -0.88
C THR A 102 -1.09 -11.08 0.62
N ALA A 103 -0.03 -10.42 1.09
CA ALA A 103 0.10 -10.05 2.50
C ALA A 103 -0.30 -8.58 2.69
N SER A 104 -0.92 -8.26 3.83
CA SER A 104 -1.34 -6.89 4.13
C SER A 104 -1.19 -6.50 5.60
N SER A 105 -1.03 -5.20 5.87
CA SER A 105 -0.99 -4.62 7.20
C SER A 105 -1.71 -3.28 7.22
N LYS A 106 -2.32 -2.93 8.36
CA LYS A 106 -2.88 -1.59 8.58
C LYS A 106 -1.79 -0.55 8.87
N GLN A 107 -0.66 -1.00 9.40
CA GLN A 107 0.49 -0.17 9.75
C GLN A 107 1.58 -0.34 8.71
N GLN A 108 2.31 0.74 8.43
CA GLN A 108 3.47 0.68 7.55
C GLN A 108 4.52 -0.25 8.18
N GLN A 109 5.07 -1.14 7.38
CA GLN A 109 6.12 -2.06 7.81
C GLN A 109 7.49 -1.50 7.41
N ALA A 110 8.54 -1.93 8.11
CA ALA A 110 9.90 -1.56 7.74
C ALA A 110 10.24 -2.10 6.33
N VAL A 111 10.79 -1.23 5.49
CA VAL A 111 11.31 -1.59 4.17
C VAL A 111 12.81 -1.28 4.17
N VAL A 112 13.63 -2.31 3.99
CA VAL A 112 15.08 -2.22 4.16
C VAL A 112 15.84 -2.74 2.95
N ALA A 113 17.07 -2.28 2.80
CA ALA A 113 18.02 -2.75 1.79
C ALA A 113 18.74 -4.04 2.27
N PRO A 114 19.62 -4.65 1.44
CA PRO A 114 20.33 -5.88 1.83
C PRO A 114 21.19 -5.75 3.10
N ASP A 115 21.69 -4.55 3.38
CA ASP A 115 22.48 -4.20 4.57
C ASP A 115 21.62 -3.83 5.79
N MET A 116 20.30 -4.02 5.72
CA MET A 116 19.31 -3.66 6.74
C MET A 116 19.14 -2.16 6.97
N SER A 117 19.72 -1.30 6.13
CA SER A 117 19.45 0.13 6.17
C SER A 117 18.01 0.43 5.69
N PRO A 118 17.29 1.39 6.29
CA PRO A 118 15.97 1.79 5.82
C PRO A 118 16.03 2.37 4.40
N ILE A 119 15.14 1.92 3.52
CA ILE A 119 14.98 2.51 2.18
C ILE A 119 14.08 3.74 2.29
N ILE A 120 14.68 4.91 2.10
CA ILE A 120 13.97 6.21 2.12
C ILE A 120 13.46 6.56 0.71
N ASP A 121 14.25 6.23 -0.30
CA ASP A 121 13.89 6.48 -1.70
C ASP A 121 12.89 5.42 -2.19
N GLN A 122 11.62 5.80 -2.19
CA GLN A 122 10.51 4.94 -2.58
C GLN A 122 10.56 4.53 -4.06
N THR A 123 11.29 5.27 -4.91
CA THR A 123 11.40 4.93 -6.34
C THR A 123 12.13 3.62 -6.58
N LYS A 124 12.97 3.19 -5.62
CA LYS A 124 13.66 1.89 -5.63
C LYS A 124 12.76 0.71 -5.28
N VAL A 125 11.51 0.97 -4.91
CA VAL A 125 10.57 -0.05 -4.45
C VAL A 125 9.31 -0.01 -5.29
N TYR A 126 9.32 -0.79 -6.37
CA TYR A 126 8.24 -0.86 -7.36
C TYR A 126 7.80 -2.32 -7.57
N SER A 127 6.60 -2.50 -8.12
CA SER A 127 6.13 -3.82 -8.57
C SER A 127 7.11 -4.37 -9.62
N GLY A 128 7.70 -5.52 -9.37
CA GLY A 128 8.73 -6.12 -10.23
C GLY A 128 10.05 -6.40 -9.53
N VAL A 129 10.35 -5.68 -8.43
CA VAL A 129 11.57 -5.91 -7.62
C VAL A 129 11.58 -7.29 -6.96
N TYR A 130 12.79 -7.74 -6.63
CA TYR A 130 13.01 -8.98 -5.90
C TYR A 130 13.40 -8.68 -4.46
N GLY A 131 12.86 -9.46 -3.52
CA GLY A 131 13.04 -9.22 -2.10
C GLY A 131 12.78 -10.45 -1.24
N ARG A 132 12.82 -10.24 0.07
CA ARG A 132 12.34 -11.18 1.10
C ARG A 132 11.24 -10.51 1.88
N VAL A 133 10.21 -11.28 2.23
CA VAL A 133 9.09 -10.76 3.01
C VAL A 133 8.91 -11.61 4.25
N ASN A 134 8.79 -10.95 5.40
CA ASN A 134 8.28 -11.59 6.60
C ASN A 134 6.75 -11.58 6.57
N ILE A 135 6.14 -12.74 6.74
CA ILE A 135 4.70 -12.95 6.68
C ILE A 135 4.27 -13.64 7.96
N ASN A 136 3.23 -13.14 8.61
CA ASN A 136 2.61 -13.82 9.76
C ASN A 136 1.22 -14.34 9.38
N PHE A 137 1.00 -15.64 9.50
CA PHE A 137 -0.28 -16.28 9.22
C PHE A 137 -1.18 -16.27 10.44
N PHE A 138 -2.45 -15.92 10.25
CA PHE A 138 -3.41 -15.86 11.36
C PHE A 138 -4.78 -16.34 10.93
N ALA A 139 -5.49 -17.02 11.83
CA ALA A 139 -6.88 -17.36 11.59
C ALA A 139 -7.77 -16.12 11.73
N TYR A 140 -8.77 -16.02 10.87
CA TYR A 140 -9.81 -14.99 10.95
C TYR A 140 -11.20 -15.60 10.87
N SER A 141 -12.16 -14.85 11.42
CA SER A 141 -13.59 -15.06 11.25
C SER A 141 -14.21 -13.69 11.00
N ASN A 142 -14.70 -13.43 9.80
CA ASN A 142 -15.24 -12.13 9.42
C ASN A 142 -16.46 -12.29 8.52
N SER A 143 -17.60 -11.73 8.93
CA SER A 143 -18.87 -11.77 8.18
C SER A 143 -19.23 -13.18 7.66
N GLY A 144 -19.10 -14.20 8.52
CA GLY A 144 -19.35 -15.60 8.17
C GLY A 144 -18.22 -16.31 7.40
N ASN A 145 -17.21 -15.58 6.90
CA ASN A 145 -16.04 -16.16 6.25
C ASN A 145 -14.98 -16.52 7.29
N LYS A 146 -14.54 -17.78 7.28
CA LYS A 146 -13.45 -18.28 8.12
C LYS A 146 -12.29 -18.74 7.26
N GLY A 147 -11.07 -18.43 7.68
CA GLY A 147 -9.87 -18.80 6.93
C GLY A 147 -8.59 -18.30 7.57
N ILE A 148 -7.50 -18.43 6.82
CA ILE A 148 -6.18 -17.95 7.20
C ILE A 148 -5.85 -16.71 6.38
N GLY A 149 -5.44 -15.64 7.07
CA GLY A 149 -4.92 -14.41 6.48
C GLY A 149 -3.40 -14.40 6.50
N ALA A 150 -2.81 -13.58 5.63
CA ALA A 150 -1.38 -13.30 5.58
C ALA A 150 -1.13 -11.84 6.01
N GLY A 151 -0.55 -11.66 7.19
CA GLY A 151 -0.12 -10.37 7.73
C GLY A 151 1.23 -9.99 7.14
N LEU A 152 1.32 -8.77 6.61
CA LEU A 152 2.57 -8.22 6.09
C LEU A 152 3.45 -7.78 7.26
N GLY A 153 4.67 -8.33 7.33
CA GLY A 153 5.75 -7.87 8.20
C GLY A 153 6.81 -7.07 7.42
N PRO A 154 8.03 -6.91 7.97
CA PRO A 154 9.12 -6.23 7.30
C PRO A 154 9.48 -6.83 5.93
N VAL A 155 9.91 -5.97 5.01
CA VAL A 155 10.31 -6.31 3.64
C VAL A 155 11.76 -5.91 3.42
N GLN A 156 12.58 -6.83 2.93
CA GLN A 156 13.94 -6.56 2.48
C GLN A 156 13.97 -6.58 0.95
N ILE A 157 14.38 -5.47 0.32
CA ILE A 157 14.58 -5.41 -1.12
C ILE A 157 16.01 -5.84 -1.44
N LEU A 158 16.16 -6.79 -2.37
CA LEU A 158 17.44 -7.43 -2.68
C LEU A 158 18.06 -6.88 -3.96
N ARG A 159 17.25 -6.77 -5.02
CA ARG A 159 17.70 -6.33 -6.33
C ARG A 159 16.53 -5.86 -7.19
N ASP A 160 16.87 -5.10 -8.22
CA ASP A 160 15.94 -4.71 -9.27
C ASP A 160 15.42 -5.91 -10.07
N GLY A 161 14.30 -5.68 -10.73
CA GLY A 161 13.69 -6.60 -11.68
C GLY A 161 12.94 -5.81 -12.75
N GLU A 162 12.45 -6.50 -13.78
CA GLU A 162 11.60 -5.85 -14.77
C GLU A 162 10.34 -5.30 -14.08
N ALA A 163 10.05 -4.03 -14.31
CA ALA A 163 8.90 -3.34 -13.73
C ALA A 163 7.59 -3.98 -14.21
N LEU A 164 6.73 -4.31 -13.25
CA LEU A 164 5.42 -4.90 -13.45
C LEU A 164 4.36 -3.82 -13.25
N GLY A 165 3.76 -3.34 -14.34
CA GLY A 165 2.66 -2.39 -14.24
C GLY A 165 2.05 -2.08 -15.60
N GLY A 166 0.76 -1.70 -15.62
CA GLY A 166 0.05 -1.28 -16.83
C GLY A 166 0.46 0.10 -17.36
N ARG A 167 1.68 0.55 -17.06
CA ARG A 167 2.26 1.76 -17.64
C ARG A 167 3.11 1.32 -18.81
N ILE A 168 2.79 1.84 -19.99
CA ILE A 168 3.68 1.77 -21.14
C ILE A 168 5.02 2.40 -20.74
N SER A 169 6.13 1.75 -21.08
CA SER A 169 7.46 2.34 -20.93
C SER A 169 7.56 3.65 -21.73
N ALA A 170 8.52 4.52 -21.41
CA ALA A 170 8.75 5.72 -22.21
C ALA A 170 9.09 5.34 -23.67
N GLU A 171 9.77 4.22 -23.87
CA GLU A 171 10.06 3.64 -25.18
C GLU A 171 8.78 3.18 -25.89
N GLN A 172 7.82 2.59 -25.18
CA GLN A 172 6.52 2.25 -25.76
C GLN A 172 5.62 3.48 -25.99
N ALA A 173 5.76 4.53 -25.18
CA ALA A 173 4.99 5.77 -25.30
C ALA A 173 5.54 6.71 -26.39
N PHE A 174 6.87 6.76 -26.55
CA PHE A 174 7.58 7.78 -27.33
C PHE A 174 8.66 7.20 -28.27
N GLY A 175 8.98 5.91 -28.20
CA GLY A 175 10.02 5.26 -29.01
C GLY A 175 9.59 4.86 -30.42
N GLY A 176 8.45 5.36 -30.89
CA GLY A 176 7.99 5.16 -32.26
C GLY A 176 8.70 6.09 -33.23
N ASN A 177 9.66 5.56 -33.99
CA ASN A 177 9.89 6.05 -35.34
C ASN A 177 8.61 5.76 -36.16
N GLY A 178 7.71 6.74 -36.26
CA GLY A 178 6.65 6.80 -37.29
C GLY A 178 5.47 5.83 -37.22
N GLY A 179 5.05 5.38 -36.02
CA GLY A 179 3.90 4.48 -35.84
C GLY A 179 2.74 5.07 -35.04
N GLY A 180 2.53 6.39 -35.10
CA GLY A 180 1.43 7.06 -34.42
C GLY A 180 0.16 7.02 -35.26
N VAL A 181 -0.93 6.54 -34.67
CA VAL A 181 -2.30 6.77 -35.15
C VAL A 181 -2.47 8.25 -35.51
N GLY A 182 -2.78 8.48 -36.80
CA GLY A 182 -2.74 9.80 -37.40
C GLY A 182 -3.72 10.77 -36.78
N PHE A 183 -3.21 11.82 -36.14
CA PHE A 183 -3.85 13.12 -36.21
C PHE A 183 -3.44 13.72 -37.55
N ALA A 184 -4.33 13.63 -38.53
CA ALA A 184 -4.13 14.27 -39.82
C ALA A 184 -4.02 15.78 -39.60
N SER A 185 -2.84 16.34 -39.88
CA SER A 185 -2.69 17.78 -40.09
C SER A 185 -3.55 18.19 -41.28
N ALA A 186 -4.42 19.17 -41.06
CA ALA A 186 -5.28 19.73 -42.10
C ALA A 186 -4.45 20.20 -43.31
N PRO A 187 -4.90 19.96 -44.56
CA PRO A 187 -4.15 20.39 -45.75
C PRO A 187 -4.10 21.92 -45.84
N ALA A 188 -2.90 22.43 -46.12
CA ALA A 188 -2.68 23.84 -46.45
C ALA A 188 -3.28 24.18 -47.83
N PRO A 189 -3.91 25.35 -48.02
CA PRO A 189 -4.44 25.77 -49.31
C PRO A 189 -3.31 26.03 -50.34
N GLN A 190 -3.51 25.52 -51.56
CA GLN A 190 -2.63 25.67 -52.73
C GLN A 190 -2.95 26.93 -53.55
N GLY A 191 -1.90 27.55 -54.11
CA GLY A 191 -1.95 28.60 -55.14
C GLY A 191 -1.34 29.92 -54.64
N TRP A 192 -0.26 30.48 -55.19
CA TRP A 192 0.10 30.62 -56.61
C TRP A 192 1.63 30.66 -56.83
N ASP A 193 2.05 30.05 -57.94
CA ASP A 193 3.42 30.03 -58.47
C ASP A 193 3.89 31.38 -59.05
N GLN A 194 5.14 31.71 -58.69
CA GLN A 194 6.29 32.15 -59.51
C GLN A 194 6.19 33.32 -60.51
N ILE A 195 7.06 34.32 -60.30
CA ILE A 195 7.53 35.27 -61.31
C ILE A 195 9.07 35.09 -61.47
N PRO A 196 9.62 34.99 -62.69
CA PRO A 196 11.03 34.65 -62.96
C PRO A 196 12.03 35.83 -62.77
N PRO A 197 13.35 35.55 -62.68
CA PRO A 197 14.35 36.53 -62.24
C PRO A 197 14.80 37.48 -63.37
N GLN A 198 14.95 38.77 -63.06
CA GLN A 198 15.67 39.74 -63.90
C GLN A 198 16.91 40.27 -63.19
N GLN A 199 18.00 40.35 -63.96
CA GLN A 199 19.34 40.77 -63.57
C GLN A 199 19.69 42.12 -64.23
N TYR A 200 20.50 42.91 -63.50
CA TYR A 200 21.29 44.11 -63.87
C TYR A 200 20.70 45.53 -63.74
N GLY A 201 21.42 46.35 -62.94
CA GLY A 201 21.39 47.84 -62.95
C GLY A 201 21.94 48.47 -61.66
N GLN A 202 22.88 49.41 -61.76
CA GLN A 202 23.76 49.98 -60.72
C GLN A 202 23.14 51.10 -59.83
N GLN A 203 23.63 51.22 -58.58
CA GLN A 203 23.79 52.33 -57.55
C GLN A 203 23.15 53.75 -57.71
N PRO A 204 23.12 54.64 -56.68
CA PRO A 204 23.42 54.52 -55.22
C PRO A 204 22.40 55.23 -54.26
N GLY A 205 22.54 55.05 -52.93
CA GLY A 205 22.12 56.09 -51.95
C GLY A 205 21.64 55.64 -50.55
N TYR A 206 22.52 55.83 -49.55
CA TYR A 206 22.30 56.15 -48.13
C TYR A 206 21.30 55.37 -47.25
N GLY A 207 21.80 54.90 -46.08
CA GLY A 207 20.97 54.76 -44.86
C GLY A 207 21.30 53.56 -43.99
N GLN A 208 21.47 53.80 -42.68
CA GLN A 208 22.02 52.91 -41.66
C GLN A 208 21.12 51.74 -41.22
N ALA A 209 21.75 50.74 -40.61
CA ALA A 209 21.13 49.58 -39.94
C ALA A 209 20.44 49.94 -38.61
N PRO A 210 19.44 49.14 -38.17
CA PRO A 210 19.13 49.04 -36.75
C PRO A 210 19.28 47.62 -36.17
N GLN A 211 19.75 47.61 -34.92
CA GLN A 211 19.96 46.49 -34.00
C GLN A 211 18.66 46.00 -33.34
N GLN A 212 18.75 44.80 -32.75
CA GLN A 212 17.72 44.12 -31.95
C GLN A 212 17.31 44.90 -30.68
N PRO A 213 16.05 44.78 -30.21
CA PRO A 213 15.68 45.15 -28.84
C PRO A 213 15.55 43.94 -27.90
N GLN A 214 16.32 44.03 -26.82
CA GLN A 214 16.16 43.38 -25.51
C GLN A 214 14.99 44.01 -24.74
N TYR A 215 14.15 43.22 -24.06
CA TYR A 215 13.28 43.74 -22.99
C TYR A 215 13.14 42.75 -21.83
N GLY A 216 13.54 43.23 -20.64
CA GLY A 216 13.05 42.78 -19.35
C GLY A 216 12.32 43.93 -18.64
N GLN A 217 11.80 43.62 -17.43
CA GLN A 217 11.37 44.48 -16.31
C GLN A 217 9.90 44.27 -15.86
N GLN A 218 9.76 44.22 -14.53
CA GLN A 218 8.54 44.11 -13.70
C GLN A 218 7.65 45.37 -13.75
N PRO A 219 6.42 45.30 -13.20
CA PRO A 219 5.73 46.47 -12.65
C PRO A 219 5.47 46.42 -11.12
N PRO A 220 5.15 47.57 -10.48
CA PRO A 220 5.33 47.84 -9.04
C PRO A 220 4.04 47.92 -8.19
N ALA A 221 4.25 48.26 -6.91
CA ALA A 221 3.39 48.17 -5.72
C ALA A 221 2.21 49.17 -5.60
N ASN A 222 1.27 48.87 -4.67
CA ASN A 222 0.38 49.87 -4.04
C ASN A 222 0.07 49.56 -2.56
N GLN A 223 -0.16 50.62 -1.76
CA GLN A 223 -0.09 50.71 -0.29
C GLN A 223 -1.43 50.62 0.50
N GLY A 224 -1.34 50.19 1.77
CA GLY A 224 -2.13 50.61 2.97
C GLY A 224 -3.48 49.91 3.22
N TYR A 225 -3.94 49.53 4.43
CA TYR A 225 -3.70 49.94 5.84
C TYR A 225 -4.08 48.78 6.79
N GLY A 226 -3.54 48.74 8.03
CA GLY A 226 -4.32 48.30 9.23
C GLY A 226 -3.82 47.15 10.12
N GLN A 227 -3.17 47.52 11.23
CA GLN A 227 -3.18 46.92 12.58
C GLN A 227 -2.60 45.51 12.89
N ALA A 228 -1.62 45.50 13.81
CA ALA A 228 -1.15 44.37 14.60
C ALA A 228 -1.96 44.22 15.92
N PRO A 229 -1.94 43.05 16.60
CA PRO A 229 -0.91 42.88 17.63
C PRO A 229 -0.35 41.44 17.84
N GLN A 230 0.96 41.43 18.13
CA GLN A 230 1.71 40.66 19.15
C GLN A 230 1.64 39.11 19.22
N GLN A 231 2.84 38.53 19.07
CA GLN A 231 3.25 37.20 19.53
C GLN A 231 3.32 37.13 21.07
N PRO A 232 3.41 35.91 21.62
CA PRO A 232 4.48 35.65 22.59
C PRO A 232 5.37 34.46 22.21
N GLN A 233 6.66 34.73 22.23
CA GLN A 233 7.76 33.79 22.46
C GLN A 233 7.84 33.43 23.96
N TYR A 234 8.79 32.54 24.32
CA TYR A 234 9.19 31.99 25.64
C TYR A 234 8.58 30.60 25.91
N GLY A 235 9.30 29.55 26.31
CA GLY A 235 10.69 29.39 26.78
C GLY A 235 10.70 28.37 27.93
N GLN A 236 11.66 27.42 27.90
CA GLN A 236 12.27 26.69 29.03
C GLN A 236 11.44 25.69 29.88
N GLN A 237 12.09 24.55 30.20
CA GLN A 237 11.71 23.58 31.25
C GLN A 237 11.82 24.21 32.66
N PRO A 238 11.18 23.61 33.69
CA PRO A 238 11.98 22.76 34.61
C PRO A 238 11.28 21.50 35.17
N GLN A 239 12.13 20.63 35.72
CA GLN A 239 11.91 19.43 36.54
C GLN A 239 11.39 19.75 37.98
N TYR A 240 11.12 18.70 38.77
CA TYR A 240 10.62 18.60 40.17
C TYR A 240 9.08 18.41 40.26
N GLY A 241 8.47 17.50 41.03
CA GLY A 241 8.89 16.50 42.00
C GLY A 241 7.65 16.08 42.84
N GLN A 242 7.60 14.83 43.29
CA GLN A 242 6.84 14.25 44.43
C GLN A 242 5.28 14.27 44.51
N GLN A 243 4.76 13.16 45.07
CA GLN A 243 3.38 12.87 45.48
C GLN A 243 2.93 13.75 46.68
N PRO A 244 1.61 13.81 46.99
CA PRO A 244 1.03 12.85 47.95
C PRO A 244 -0.42 12.39 47.67
N GLN A 245 -0.78 11.33 48.41
CA GLN A 245 -2.07 10.67 48.64
C GLN A 245 -3.28 11.59 48.92
N GLN A 246 -4.47 11.07 48.56
CA GLN A 246 -5.84 11.20 49.13
C GLN A 246 -6.82 11.25 47.94
N GLY A 247 -7.81 10.38 47.74
CA GLY A 247 -8.56 9.52 48.64
C GLY A 247 -10.02 9.99 48.67
N PHE A 248 -10.83 9.68 47.65
CA PHE A 248 -12.30 9.72 47.74
C PHE A 248 -12.91 8.75 46.73
N GLY A 249 -13.72 7.82 47.23
CA GLY A 249 -14.38 6.79 46.45
C GLY A 249 -15.66 7.25 45.79
N GLN A 250 -16.00 6.59 44.68
CA GLN A 250 -17.38 6.27 44.33
C GLN A 250 -17.41 4.89 43.67
N GLN A 251 -18.05 3.94 44.35
CA GLN A 251 -18.42 2.63 43.83
C GLN A 251 -19.59 2.79 42.85
N GLN A 252 -19.42 2.38 41.60
CA GLN A 252 -20.54 2.10 40.72
C GLN A 252 -21.09 0.71 41.04
N GLN A 253 -22.37 0.69 41.44
CA GLN A 253 -23.15 -0.50 41.76
C GLN A 253 -23.39 -1.34 40.49
N GLN A 254 -22.95 -2.60 40.52
CA GLN A 254 -23.39 -3.63 39.58
C GLN A 254 -24.71 -4.26 40.08
N PRO A 255 -25.69 -4.55 39.20
CA PRO A 255 -26.90 -5.27 39.60
C PRO A 255 -26.60 -6.73 39.96
N PRO A 256 -27.31 -7.34 40.93
CA PRO A 256 -27.02 -8.69 41.42
C PRO A 256 -27.33 -9.77 40.38
N GLN A 257 -26.38 -10.68 40.16
CA GLN A 257 -26.55 -11.91 39.39
C GLN A 257 -27.44 -12.88 40.17
N GLN A 258 -28.49 -13.39 39.51
CA GLN A 258 -29.35 -14.45 40.04
C GLN A 258 -28.60 -15.79 39.99
N ASN A 259 -28.40 -16.43 41.15
CA ASN A 259 -27.85 -17.77 41.25
C ASN A 259 -28.88 -18.80 40.75
N ILE A 260 -28.62 -19.36 39.57
CA ILE A 260 -29.40 -20.45 38.96
C ILE A 260 -28.64 -21.75 39.21
N ASP A 261 -29.35 -22.77 39.70
CA ASP A 261 -28.78 -24.12 39.88
C ASP A 261 -28.43 -24.73 38.50
N PRO A 262 -27.17 -25.14 38.27
CA PRO A 262 -26.70 -25.59 36.95
C PRO A 262 -27.25 -26.94 36.49
N ILE A 263 -27.99 -27.68 37.32
CA ILE A 263 -28.58 -28.98 36.94
C ILE A 263 -30.09 -28.87 36.66
N THR A 264 -30.79 -27.88 37.23
CA THR A 264 -32.27 -27.80 37.13
C THR A 264 -32.83 -26.48 36.63
N GLY A 265 -32.00 -25.43 36.43
CA GLY A 265 -32.39 -24.21 35.71
C GLY A 265 -33.42 -23.32 36.41
N LYS A 266 -33.66 -23.52 37.72
CA LYS A 266 -34.62 -22.73 38.51
C LYS A 266 -33.90 -21.82 39.53
N PRO A 267 -34.40 -20.59 39.77
CA PRO A 267 -33.81 -19.69 40.75
C PRO A 267 -34.04 -20.18 42.19
N LEU A 268 -32.98 -20.20 43.00
CA LEU A 268 -33.02 -20.57 44.41
C LEU A 268 -33.30 -19.33 45.26
N GLY A 269 -34.54 -19.18 45.76
CA GLY A 269 -34.84 -18.17 46.78
C GLY A 269 -36.28 -17.66 46.76
N GLY A 270 -37.18 -18.39 47.42
CA GLY A 270 -38.54 -17.93 47.73
C GLY A 270 -38.83 -18.18 49.20
N GLY A 271 -38.30 -17.31 50.07
CA GLY A 271 -38.53 -17.35 51.51
C GLY A 271 -39.92 -16.84 51.88
N VAL A 272 -40.60 -17.63 52.71
CA VAL A 272 -41.86 -17.35 53.41
C VAL A 272 -41.71 -16.09 54.28
N TRP A 273 -42.58 -15.09 54.10
CA TRP A 273 -42.81 -14.03 55.06
C TRP A 273 -44.17 -14.26 55.72
N GLY A 274 -44.17 -14.53 57.03
CA GLY A 274 -45.36 -14.67 57.85
C GLY A 274 -45.18 -13.97 59.19
N ILE A 275 -46.10 -13.03 59.44
CA ILE A 275 -46.59 -12.42 60.71
C ILE A 275 -45.56 -11.72 61.59
#